data_AF-A0A348PSK8-F1
#
_entry.id   AF-A0A348PSK8-F1
#
_cell.length_a   1.000
_cell.length_b   1.000
_cell.length_c   1.000
_cell.angle_alpha   90.00
_cell.angle_beta   90.00
_cell.angle_gamma   90.00
#
_symmetry.space_group_name_H-M   'P 1'
#
loop_
_entity.id
_entity.type
_entity.pdbx_description
1 polymer ?
#
loop_
_entity_poly.entity_id
_entity_poly.type
_entity_poly.pdbx_seq_one_letter_code
_entity_poly.pdbx_strand_id
1 'polypeptide(L)'
;MFALLFVGCADKTGNEHGHEAGGLEPLAYTIYSDKTELFVEFKPLIVGSKSSFAAHFTILGETFLPLTEGKVTVSLIVGESGIRNSGDSASSPGIFRLALSPKTAGVGNLVFDIETKNYTDQIIIENITVYPNEQTAQQNQTTNENGEEITYLKEQAWKVEFANAPVRKQTFNDIIKTNGQLLSAPGDEVMITANAGGSVVFSSAKSIVGSEINVGSNLFTISGGNISTGTIDATYKEAKANYDRAKSDVERASELVKDNIVSQKEYLQAKVAFENAQTTFNAIAKNYSAKGQSISSPISGFVKDILVSEGQFVEAGTPLAIVSKNKNLLLQAHLSQRYFNKLPTIQSASFKMAGIDEVFSTEALSGKIISFGKSASANSPFIPITFEINNIGNLVSGSVVEVYLKSSPIPNALVIPTSSLMEEQGNFYVYVQTSGESFEKREIKIGASDGQNIQVLSGVSEGERVVTKGAYQIKLSSASGELPAHGHEH
;
A
#
# COMPACT_ATOMS: atom_id res chain seq x y z
N MET A 1 -29.30 -61.83 31.89
CA MET A 1 -28.83 -63.23 32.10
C MET A 1 -28.22 -63.71 30.79
N PHE A 2 -26.92 -63.50 30.60
CA PHE A 2 -25.96 -64.46 30.06
C PHE A 2 -24.60 -63.77 30.08
N ALA A 3 -23.75 -64.25 30.98
CA ALA A 3 -22.35 -63.91 31.06
C ALA A 3 -21.59 -64.74 30.03
N LEU A 4 -20.59 -64.16 29.37
CA LEU A 4 -19.52 -64.94 28.73
C LEU A 4 -18.18 -64.45 29.27
N LEU A 5 -17.52 -65.37 29.98
CA LEU A 5 -16.12 -65.33 30.34
C LEU A 5 -15.25 -65.47 29.08
N PHE A 6 -14.15 -64.72 29.01
CA PHE A 6 -12.97 -65.19 28.30
C PHE A 6 -11.76 -65.16 29.24
N VAL A 7 -11.18 -66.35 29.32
CA VAL A 7 -10.01 -66.77 30.08
C VAL A 7 -8.75 -66.23 29.40
N GLY A 8 -7.78 -65.79 30.21
CA GLY A 8 -6.47 -65.38 29.72
C GLY A 8 -5.59 -66.59 29.37
N CYS A 9 -4.77 -66.41 28.33
CA CYS A 9 -3.47 -67.07 28.20
C CYS A 9 -2.41 -65.97 28.18
N ALA A 10 -1.53 -66.03 29.16
CA ALA A 10 -0.33 -65.23 29.23
C ALA A 10 0.75 -65.91 28.38
N ASP A 11 1.13 -65.31 27.25
CA ASP A 11 2.38 -65.63 26.58
C ASP A 11 3.45 -64.62 27.00
N LYS A 12 4.38 -65.14 27.81
CA LYS A 12 5.67 -64.52 28.09
C LYS A 12 6.58 -64.78 26.90
N THR A 13 6.82 -63.77 26.09
CA THR A 13 8.06 -63.65 25.32
C THR A 13 8.67 -62.31 25.64
N GLY A 14 9.44 -62.28 26.74
CA GLY A 14 10.36 -61.19 27.02
C GLY A 14 11.43 -61.21 25.94
N ASN A 15 11.31 -60.31 24.97
CA ASN A 15 12.42 -59.92 24.14
C ASN A 15 13.12 -58.79 24.89
N GLU A 16 14.12 -59.18 25.69
CA GLU A 16 15.11 -58.27 26.24
C GLU A 16 15.81 -57.57 25.08
N HIS A 17 15.31 -56.41 24.68
CA HIS A 17 16.10 -55.46 23.91
C HIS A 17 17.13 -54.89 24.86
N GLY A 18 18.34 -55.46 24.80
CA GLY A 18 19.52 -54.88 25.41
C GLY A 18 19.68 -53.45 24.92
N HIS A 19 19.35 -52.49 25.77
CA HIS A 19 19.86 -51.14 25.64
C HIS A 19 21.37 -51.23 25.85
N GLU A 20 22.14 -51.16 24.77
CA GLU A 20 23.50 -50.63 24.87
C GLU A 20 23.37 -49.18 25.36
N ALA A 21 23.46 -49.02 26.67
CA ALA A 21 23.57 -47.74 27.34
C ALA A 21 24.99 -47.20 27.14
N GLY A 22 25.12 -45.97 26.61
CA GLY A 22 26.37 -45.21 26.75
C GLY A 22 26.75 -44.21 25.66
N GLY A 23 25.87 -43.82 24.73
CA GLY A 23 26.19 -42.77 23.75
C GLY A 23 25.88 -41.37 24.28
N LEU A 24 26.80 -40.41 24.10
CA LEU A 24 26.49 -38.98 24.27
C LEU A 24 25.60 -38.49 23.12
N GLU A 25 24.41 -37.99 23.43
CA GLU A 25 23.56 -37.26 22.48
C GLU A 25 24.30 -36.09 21.81
N PRO A 26 24.18 -35.93 20.47
CA PRO A 26 24.79 -34.83 19.75
C PRO A 26 24.15 -33.48 20.11
N LEU A 27 24.96 -32.43 20.08
CA LEU A 27 24.50 -31.05 20.19
C LEU A 27 24.25 -30.49 18.80
N ALA A 28 23.13 -29.78 18.65
CA ALA A 28 22.72 -29.14 17.42
C ALA A 28 22.54 -27.63 17.65
N TYR A 29 23.12 -26.82 16.76
CA TYR A 29 23.00 -25.35 16.81
C TYR A 29 22.60 -24.80 15.45
N THR A 30 21.74 -23.78 15.45
CA THR A 30 21.35 -23.06 14.23
C THR A 30 21.50 -21.57 14.46
N ILE A 31 22.49 -20.97 13.80
CA ILE A 31 22.84 -19.56 13.96
C ILE A 31 22.78 -18.88 12.59
N TYR A 32 22.30 -17.64 12.59
CA TYR A 32 22.21 -16.80 11.41
C TYR A 32 23.12 -15.59 11.56
N SER A 33 23.88 -15.27 10.52
CA SER A 33 24.42 -13.94 10.28
C SER A 33 23.51 -13.18 9.30
N ASP A 34 23.98 -12.05 8.78
CA ASP A 34 23.33 -11.33 7.69
C ASP A 34 23.44 -12.05 6.33
N LYS A 35 24.39 -12.99 6.18
CA LYS A 35 24.74 -13.61 4.89
C LYS A 35 24.62 -15.14 4.88
N THR A 36 24.76 -15.79 6.03
CA THR A 36 24.88 -17.24 6.12
C THR A 36 24.09 -17.78 7.31
N GLU A 37 23.39 -18.89 7.10
CA GLU A 37 22.92 -19.77 8.16
C GLU A 37 23.93 -20.90 8.35
N LEU A 38 24.32 -21.13 9.60
CA LEU A 38 25.03 -22.31 10.05
C LEU A 38 24.06 -23.21 10.81
N PHE A 39 23.85 -24.42 10.31
CA PHE A 39 23.34 -25.53 11.11
C PHE A 39 24.48 -26.50 11.35
N VAL A 40 24.85 -26.73 12.62
CA VAL A 40 25.97 -27.62 12.95
C VAL A 40 25.61 -28.60 14.03
N GLU A 41 26.01 -29.85 13.80
CA GLU A 41 25.84 -30.95 14.75
C GLU A 41 27.20 -31.55 15.12
N PHE A 42 27.41 -31.79 16.41
CA PHE A 42 28.64 -32.38 16.93
C PHE A 42 28.41 -33.04 18.29
N LYS A 43 29.19 -34.08 18.59
CA LYS A 43 29.20 -34.69 19.93
C LYS A 43 29.79 -33.71 20.96
N PRO A 44 29.33 -33.73 22.23
CA PRO A 44 29.87 -32.90 23.30
C PRO A 44 31.40 -32.87 23.29
N LEU A 45 31.97 -31.68 23.44
CA LEU A 45 33.42 -31.48 23.35
C LEU A 45 34.10 -32.01 24.61
N ILE A 46 35.02 -32.96 24.46
CA ILE A 46 35.76 -33.58 25.57
C ILE A 46 37.26 -33.39 25.35
N VAL A 47 37.98 -33.03 26.40
CA VAL A 47 39.44 -32.87 26.37
C VAL A 47 40.12 -34.16 25.89
N GLY A 48 40.99 -34.05 24.90
CA GLY A 48 41.75 -35.16 24.33
C GLY A 48 40.99 -36.01 23.31
N SER A 49 39.67 -35.87 23.22
CA SER A 49 38.83 -36.60 22.26
C SER A 49 38.66 -35.79 20.98
N LYS A 50 38.70 -36.45 19.82
CA LYS A 50 38.35 -35.85 18.54
C LYS A 50 36.83 -35.72 18.44
N SER A 51 36.33 -34.49 18.29
CA SER A 51 34.93 -34.23 17.94
C SER A 51 34.84 -33.79 16.49
N SER A 52 33.96 -34.45 15.75
CA SER A 52 33.65 -34.15 14.35
C SER A 52 32.40 -33.26 14.28
N PHE A 53 32.46 -32.24 13.42
CA PHE A 53 31.38 -31.31 13.17
C PHE A 53 30.80 -31.58 11.78
N ALA A 54 29.50 -31.85 11.73
CA ALA A 54 28.71 -31.81 10.50
C ALA A 54 28.14 -30.40 10.37
N ALA A 55 28.84 -29.52 9.65
CA ALA A 55 28.47 -28.12 9.51
C ALA A 55 27.82 -27.86 8.14
N HIS A 56 26.53 -27.55 8.16
CA HIS A 56 25.70 -27.17 7.03
C HIS A 56 25.66 -25.65 6.90
N PHE A 57 26.20 -25.13 5.80
CA PHE A 57 26.21 -23.70 5.50
C PHE A 57 25.23 -23.38 4.37
N THR A 58 24.27 -22.52 4.67
CA THR A 58 23.27 -22.03 3.72
C THR A 58 23.49 -20.54 3.48
N ILE A 59 23.66 -20.14 2.23
CA ILE A 59 23.78 -18.76 1.80
C ILE A 59 22.39 -18.12 1.82
N LEU A 60 22.22 -17.07 2.62
CA LEU A 60 20.96 -16.35 2.73
C LEU A 60 20.68 -15.52 1.48
N GLY A 61 19.41 -15.42 1.10
CA GLY A 61 18.96 -14.74 -0.10
C GLY A 61 17.53 -15.12 -0.43
N GLU A 62 17.15 -15.06 -1.71
CA GLU A 62 15.78 -15.39 -2.11
C GLU A 62 15.44 -16.89 -2.04
N THR A 63 16.42 -17.78 -2.11
CA THR A 63 16.22 -19.24 -2.26
C THR A 63 17.17 -20.12 -1.42
N PHE A 64 17.88 -19.53 -0.44
CA PHE A 64 18.66 -20.23 0.59
C PHE A 64 19.48 -21.41 0.05
N LEU A 65 20.55 -21.10 -0.69
CA LEU A 65 21.35 -22.10 -1.42
C LEU A 65 22.50 -22.67 -0.58
N PRO A 66 22.94 -23.90 -0.82
CA PRO A 66 24.10 -24.46 -0.13
C PRO A 66 25.38 -23.71 -0.49
N LEU A 67 26.28 -23.53 0.48
CA LEU A 67 27.64 -23.07 0.23
C LEU A 67 28.46 -24.19 -0.45
N THR A 68 28.73 -24.07 -1.75
CA THR A 68 29.45 -25.09 -2.52
C THR A 68 30.95 -24.84 -2.66
N GLU A 69 31.38 -23.57 -2.64
CA GLU A 69 32.77 -23.17 -2.78
C GLU A 69 33.17 -22.19 -1.69
N GLY A 70 34.36 -22.38 -1.13
CA GLY A 70 34.92 -21.51 -0.10
C GLY A 70 35.74 -22.29 0.91
N LYS A 71 36.45 -21.56 1.76
CA LYS A 71 37.17 -22.10 2.90
C LYS A 71 36.39 -21.80 4.17
N VAL A 72 36.16 -22.83 4.97
CA VAL A 72 35.56 -22.70 6.30
C VAL A 72 36.60 -23.07 7.34
N THR A 73 36.78 -22.23 8.35
CA THR A 73 37.64 -22.51 9.50
C THR A 73 36.81 -22.53 10.77
N VAL A 74 36.84 -23.63 11.51
CA VAL A 74 36.29 -23.69 12.87
C VAL A 74 37.40 -23.49 13.89
N SER A 75 37.18 -22.60 14.84
CA SER A 75 38.09 -22.31 15.95
C SER A 75 37.36 -22.48 17.28
N LEU A 76 37.95 -23.21 18.22
CA LEU A 76 37.49 -23.30 19.61
C LEU A 76 38.42 -22.46 20.49
N ILE A 77 37.86 -21.48 21.20
CA ILE A 77 38.58 -20.55 22.06
C ILE A 77 38.09 -20.74 23.49
N VAL A 78 38.97 -21.22 24.39
CA VAL A 78 38.70 -21.44 25.82
C VAL A 78 39.77 -20.71 26.62
N GLY A 79 39.41 -19.57 27.24
CA GLY A 79 40.38 -18.69 27.90
C GLY A 79 41.43 -18.17 26.90
N GLU A 80 42.72 -18.36 27.20
CA GLU A 80 43.83 -18.03 26.30
C GLU A 80 44.17 -19.17 25.29
N SER A 81 43.50 -20.32 25.41
CA SER A 81 43.76 -21.48 24.56
C SER A 81 42.86 -21.48 23.32
N GLY A 82 43.48 -21.50 22.12
CA GLY A 82 42.77 -21.57 20.85
C GLY A 82 43.24 -22.78 20.02
N ILE A 83 42.30 -23.56 19.51
CA ILE A 83 42.55 -24.58 18.48
C ILE A 83 41.70 -24.30 17.26
N ARG A 84 42.19 -24.63 16.07
CA ARG A 84 41.45 -24.43 14.82
C ARG A 84 41.68 -25.55 13.82
N ASN A 85 40.70 -25.74 12.94
CA ASN A 85 40.75 -26.64 11.81
C ASN A 85 40.01 -26.00 10.63
N SER A 86 40.49 -26.22 9.41
CA SER A 86 39.89 -25.67 8.19
C SER A 86 39.53 -26.78 7.21
N GLY A 87 38.46 -26.55 6.45
CA GLY A 87 38.09 -27.32 5.27
C GLY A 87 38.04 -26.38 4.07
N ASP A 88 38.79 -26.72 3.02
CA ASP A 88 38.91 -25.90 1.80
C ASP A 88 37.86 -26.28 0.73
N SER A 89 37.04 -27.30 0.98
CA SER A 89 35.94 -27.71 0.11
C SER A 89 34.83 -28.41 0.89
N ALA A 90 33.60 -28.28 0.36
CA ALA A 90 32.44 -28.98 0.89
C ALA A 90 32.49 -30.46 0.49
N SER A 91 32.18 -31.36 1.43
CA SER A 91 32.13 -32.81 1.20
C SER A 91 30.88 -33.26 0.43
N SER A 92 29.83 -32.44 0.48
CA SER A 92 28.58 -32.46 -0.28
C SER A 92 28.13 -30.99 -0.37
N PRO A 93 27.30 -30.56 -1.34
CA PRO A 93 26.86 -29.17 -1.42
C PRO A 93 26.41 -28.63 -0.04
N GLY A 94 27.07 -27.59 0.48
CA GLY A 94 26.75 -26.98 1.77
C GLY A 94 27.34 -27.66 3.01
N ILE A 95 27.89 -28.88 2.90
CA ILE A 95 28.32 -29.70 4.05
C ILE A 95 29.85 -29.71 4.20
N PHE A 96 30.34 -29.07 5.25
CA PHE A 96 31.76 -29.08 5.62
C PHE A 96 31.97 -29.98 6.83
N ARG A 97 32.81 -31.01 6.66
CA ARG A 97 33.20 -31.91 7.74
C ARG A 97 34.48 -31.40 8.37
N LEU A 98 34.38 -30.90 9.59
CA LEU A 98 35.50 -30.33 10.35
C LEU A 98 35.74 -31.17 11.60
N ALA A 99 36.93 -31.07 12.19
CA ALA A 99 37.22 -31.78 13.44
C ALA A 99 38.17 -31.00 14.34
N LEU A 100 37.89 -31.03 15.64
CA LEU A 100 38.74 -30.44 16.67
C LEU A 100 39.02 -31.46 17.78
N SER A 101 40.16 -31.29 18.45
CA SER A 101 40.55 -32.06 19.63
C SER A 101 40.85 -31.09 20.77
N PRO A 102 39.87 -30.78 21.63
CA PRO A 102 40.02 -29.82 22.72
C PRO A 102 41.18 -30.19 23.65
N LYS A 103 41.94 -29.19 24.09
CA LYS A 103 43.08 -29.38 25.00
C LYS A 103 42.81 -28.91 26.43
N THR A 104 41.82 -28.03 26.59
CA THR A 104 41.53 -27.34 27.85
C THR A 104 40.03 -27.44 28.10
N ALA A 105 39.65 -27.89 29.31
CA ALA A 105 38.26 -27.89 29.74
C ALA A 105 37.84 -26.48 30.17
N GLY A 106 36.55 -26.17 30.06
CA GLY A 106 36.01 -24.86 30.42
C GLY A 106 34.91 -24.40 29.47
N VAL A 107 34.43 -23.18 29.69
CA VAL A 107 33.47 -22.52 28.80
C VAL A 107 34.23 -21.70 27.78
N GLY A 108 33.86 -21.83 26.51
CA GLY A 108 34.49 -21.15 25.40
C GLY A 108 33.53 -20.85 24.26
N ASN A 109 34.09 -20.35 23.16
CA ASN A 109 33.34 -20.00 21.97
C ASN A 109 33.79 -20.86 20.79
N LEU A 110 32.83 -21.31 19.99
CA LEU A 110 33.10 -21.86 18.65
C LEU A 110 32.92 -20.74 17.63
N VAL A 111 33.96 -20.46 16.87
CA VAL A 111 33.98 -19.44 15.82
C VAL A 111 34.13 -20.12 14.47
N PHE A 112 33.21 -19.86 13.57
CA PHE A 112 33.23 -20.33 12.19
C PHE A 112 33.53 -19.14 11.27
N ASP A 113 34.75 -19.10 10.72
CA ASP A 113 35.17 -18.13 9.72
C ASP A 113 34.90 -18.70 8.33
N ILE A 114 34.13 -17.97 7.52
CA ILE A 114 33.70 -18.37 6.19
C ILE A 114 34.36 -17.41 5.18
N GLU A 115 35.18 -17.95 4.29
CA GLU A 115 35.85 -17.21 3.23
C GLU A 115 35.42 -17.73 1.87
N THR A 116 34.68 -16.91 1.12
CA THR A 116 34.26 -17.21 -0.26
C THR A 116 34.89 -16.22 -1.23
N LYS A 117 34.74 -16.46 -2.54
CA LYS A 117 35.16 -15.51 -3.57
C LYS A 117 34.41 -14.16 -3.49
N ASN A 118 33.17 -14.18 -2.99
CA ASN A 118 32.25 -13.04 -3.05
C ASN A 118 32.12 -12.30 -1.72
N TYR A 119 32.33 -12.99 -0.60
CA TYR A 119 32.21 -12.43 0.73
C TYR A 119 32.97 -13.23 1.78
N THR A 120 33.31 -12.55 2.87
CA THR A 120 33.67 -13.17 4.14
C THR A 120 32.54 -13.00 5.15
N ASP A 121 32.45 -13.95 6.09
CA ASP A 121 31.47 -13.95 7.17
C ASP A 121 32.01 -14.69 8.40
N GLN A 122 31.44 -14.41 9.57
CA GLN A 122 31.84 -15.04 10.83
C GLN A 122 30.61 -15.35 11.67
N ILE A 123 30.51 -16.59 12.15
CA ILE A 123 29.43 -17.05 13.02
C ILE A 123 30.04 -17.55 14.33
N ILE A 124 29.51 -17.08 15.46
CA ILE A 124 30.00 -17.44 16.79
C ILE A 124 28.90 -18.17 17.56
N ILE A 125 29.22 -19.34 18.10
CA ILE A 125 28.42 -20.03 19.11
C ILE A 125 29.07 -19.78 20.46
N GLU A 126 28.42 -18.95 21.27
CA GLU A 126 28.93 -18.54 22.58
C GLU A 126 28.62 -19.59 23.66
N ASN A 127 29.42 -19.59 24.73
CA ASN A 127 29.18 -20.37 25.94
C ASN A 127 29.13 -21.90 25.74
N ILE A 128 29.91 -22.41 24.80
CA ILE A 128 30.09 -23.86 24.59
C ILE A 128 30.95 -24.44 25.70
N THR A 129 30.46 -25.52 26.33
CA THR A 129 31.18 -26.22 27.39
C THR A 129 32.06 -27.32 26.83
N VAL A 130 33.34 -27.31 27.21
CA VAL A 130 34.30 -28.39 26.98
C VAL A 130 34.47 -29.18 28.28
N TYR A 131 34.06 -30.43 28.25
CA TYR A 131 34.07 -31.33 29.40
C TYR A 131 35.46 -31.95 29.61
N PRO A 132 35.90 -32.13 30.87
CA PRO A 132 37.17 -32.81 31.16
C PRO A 132 37.13 -34.31 30.81
N ASN A 133 35.95 -34.95 30.86
CA ASN A 133 35.76 -36.36 30.53
C ASN A 133 34.31 -36.67 30.14
N GLU A 134 34.09 -37.87 29.61
CA GLU A 134 32.78 -38.35 29.15
C GLU A 134 31.72 -38.45 30.27
N GLN A 135 32.11 -38.85 31.48
CA GLN A 135 31.19 -38.94 32.61
C GLN A 135 30.59 -37.59 32.98
N THR A 136 31.41 -36.53 32.99
CA THR A 136 30.94 -35.17 33.24
C THR A 136 30.05 -34.65 32.13
N ALA A 137 30.25 -35.07 30.88
CA ALA A 137 29.37 -34.73 29.78
C ALA A 137 28.00 -35.41 29.94
N GLN A 138 27.96 -36.71 30.24
CA GLN A 138 26.71 -37.47 30.43
C GLN A 138 25.86 -36.91 31.58
N GLN A 139 26.47 -36.53 32.71
CA GLN A 139 25.76 -35.95 33.86
C GLN A 139 25.10 -34.60 33.59
N ASN A 140 25.56 -33.88 32.56
CA ASN A 140 25.05 -32.55 32.18
C ASN A 140 24.19 -32.59 30.91
N GLN A 141 23.82 -33.77 30.41
CA GLN A 141 22.87 -33.89 29.30
C GLN A 141 21.44 -33.73 29.79
N THR A 142 20.74 -32.75 29.25
CA THR A 142 19.28 -32.60 29.40
C THR A 142 18.59 -33.31 28.26
N THR A 143 17.70 -34.25 28.56
CA THR A 143 16.78 -34.85 27.58
C THR A 143 15.72 -33.84 27.19
N ASN A 144 15.73 -33.40 25.93
CA ASN A 144 14.65 -32.59 25.37
C ASN A 144 13.49 -33.53 24.99
N GLU A 145 12.35 -33.38 25.66
CA GLU A 145 11.09 -33.98 25.24
C GLU A 145 10.56 -33.17 24.05
N ASN A 146 10.65 -33.73 22.84
CA ASN A 146 10.21 -33.06 21.63
C ASN A 146 8.67 -33.05 21.54
N GLY A 147 8.10 -31.87 21.30
CA GLY A 147 6.74 -31.74 20.78
C GLY A 147 6.62 -32.28 19.35
N GLU A 148 5.46 -32.09 18.71
CA GLU A 148 5.24 -32.48 17.30
C GLU A 148 6.10 -31.63 16.34
N GLU A 149 7.41 -31.88 16.30
CA GLU A 149 8.35 -31.25 15.36
C GLU A 149 8.33 -31.98 14.02
N ILE A 150 8.34 -31.19 12.95
CA ILE A 150 8.44 -31.66 11.57
C ILE A 150 9.90 -31.57 11.16
N THR A 151 10.53 -32.72 10.92
CA THR A 151 11.90 -32.76 10.38
C THR A 151 11.90 -32.57 8.87
N TYR A 152 12.77 -31.70 8.37
CA TYR A 152 13.01 -31.47 6.96
C TYR A 152 14.49 -31.12 6.73
N LEU A 153 15.22 -32.05 6.10
CA LEU A 153 16.68 -32.01 6.03
C LEU A 153 17.18 -30.86 5.14
N LYS A 154 18.36 -30.29 5.43
CA LYS A 154 18.96 -29.22 4.62
C LYS A 154 19.17 -29.65 3.18
N GLU A 155 19.61 -30.89 2.95
CA GLU A 155 19.82 -31.43 1.61
C GLU A 155 18.51 -31.66 0.85
N GLN A 156 17.38 -31.78 1.54
CA GLN A 156 16.05 -31.76 0.91
C GLN A 156 15.64 -30.32 0.57
N ALA A 157 15.83 -29.39 1.50
CA ALA A 157 15.52 -27.97 1.32
C ALA A 157 16.30 -27.35 0.15
N TRP A 158 17.59 -27.65 0.01
CA TRP A 158 18.43 -27.14 -1.08
C TRP A 158 18.06 -27.65 -2.48
N LYS A 159 17.21 -28.69 -2.58
CA LYS A 159 16.72 -29.21 -3.87
C LYS A 159 15.47 -28.49 -4.37
N VAL A 160 14.90 -27.59 -3.57
CA VAL A 160 13.69 -26.83 -3.89
C VAL A 160 13.91 -25.35 -3.60
N GLU A 161 12.98 -24.49 -4.04
CA GLU A 161 12.98 -23.10 -3.59
C GLU A 161 12.53 -23.02 -2.13
N PHE A 162 13.50 -23.00 -1.22
CA PHE A 162 13.29 -22.83 0.20
C PHE A 162 13.80 -21.45 0.63
N ALA A 163 13.12 -20.81 1.57
CA ALA A 163 13.59 -19.60 2.22
C ALA A 163 12.81 -19.39 3.52
N ASN A 164 13.41 -18.67 4.46
CA ASN A 164 12.74 -18.20 5.66
C ASN A 164 13.07 -16.72 5.90
N ALA A 165 12.31 -16.06 6.76
CA ALA A 165 12.56 -14.69 7.18
C ALA A 165 12.33 -14.53 8.68
N PRO A 166 13.12 -13.68 9.36
CA PRO A 166 12.89 -13.38 10.76
C PRO A 166 11.61 -12.54 10.92
N VAL A 167 10.83 -12.86 11.94
CA VAL A 167 9.72 -12.02 12.40
C VAL A 167 10.30 -10.77 13.04
N ARG A 168 9.93 -9.60 12.54
CA ARG A 168 10.45 -8.31 13.01
C ARG A 168 9.31 -7.41 13.48
N LYS A 169 9.59 -6.59 14.49
CA LYS A 169 8.72 -5.46 14.83
C LYS A 169 9.04 -4.27 13.95
N GLN A 170 8.01 -3.64 13.41
CA GLN A 170 8.13 -2.39 12.67
C GLN A 170 6.89 -1.52 12.80
N THR A 171 7.00 -0.26 12.39
CA THR A 171 5.81 0.57 12.18
C THR A 171 5.12 0.07 10.93
N PHE A 172 3.82 -0.23 11.03
CA PHE A 172 3.07 -0.87 9.96
C PHE A 172 1.79 -0.09 9.64
N ASN A 173 1.35 -0.12 8.39
CA ASN A 173 0.09 0.48 7.97
C ASN A 173 -0.73 -0.58 7.24
N ASP A 174 -2.00 -0.71 7.61
CA ASP A 174 -2.97 -1.44 6.79
C ASP A 174 -3.19 -0.66 5.48
N ILE A 175 -3.14 -1.37 4.35
CA ILE A 175 -3.42 -0.83 3.02
C ILE A 175 -4.64 -1.54 2.46
N ILE A 176 -5.67 -0.77 2.15
CA ILE A 176 -6.88 -1.27 1.53
C ILE A 176 -6.89 -0.85 0.05
N LYS A 177 -6.71 -1.82 -0.82
CA LYS A 177 -6.85 -1.65 -2.25
C LYS A 177 -8.32 -1.51 -2.64
N THR A 178 -8.63 -0.48 -3.41
CA THR A 178 -9.96 -0.24 -3.99
C THR A 178 -9.87 0.56 -5.31
N ASN A 179 -11.01 0.85 -5.91
CA ASN A 179 -11.14 1.76 -7.05
C ASN A 179 -11.71 3.09 -6.59
N GLY A 180 -11.47 4.12 -7.41
CA GLY A 180 -12.03 5.44 -7.22
C GLY A 180 -12.12 6.22 -8.51
N GLN A 181 -12.49 7.49 -8.38
CA GLN A 181 -12.59 8.43 -9.47
C GLN A 181 -12.08 9.79 -9.03
N LEU A 182 -11.48 10.53 -9.97
CA LEU A 182 -11.19 11.94 -9.80
C LEU A 182 -12.41 12.75 -10.21
N LEU A 183 -12.89 13.64 -9.36
CA LEU A 183 -13.98 14.57 -9.65
C LEU A 183 -13.47 16.00 -9.55
N SER A 184 -14.14 16.94 -10.19
CA SER A 184 -13.83 18.35 -10.01
C SER A 184 -14.27 18.82 -8.62
N ALA A 185 -13.45 19.62 -7.95
CA ALA A 185 -13.83 20.21 -6.68
C ALA A 185 -14.97 21.23 -6.83
N PRO A 186 -15.89 21.33 -5.85
CA PRO A 186 -16.90 22.38 -5.83
C PRO A 186 -16.27 23.78 -5.93
N GLY A 187 -16.79 24.62 -6.83
CA GLY A 187 -16.27 25.98 -7.06
C GLY A 187 -15.03 26.05 -7.98
N ASP A 188 -14.52 24.91 -8.44
CA ASP A 188 -13.47 24.87 -9.46
C ASP A 188 -14.04 24.99 -10.89
N GLU A 189 -15.33 24.70 -11.04
CA GLU A 189 -16.09 24.87 -12.29
C GLU A 189 -17.09 26.02 -12.19
N VAL A 190 -17.26 26.73 -13.30
CA VAL A 190 -18.29 27.77 -13.47
C VAL A 190 -19.07 27.47 -14.74
N MET A 191 -20.40 27.49 -14.61
CA MET A 191 -21.31 27.40 -15.73
C MET A 191 -21.49 28.79 -16.35
N ILE A 192 -21.28 28.88 -17.65
CA ILE A 192 -21.51 30.08 -18.46
C ILE A 192 -22.93 29.99 -19.02
N THR A 193 -23.74 31.00 -18.75
CA THR A 193 -25.15 31.06 -19.20
C THR A 193 -25.37 32.22 -20.16
N ALA A 194 -26.41 32.14 -20.98
CA ALA A 194 -26.90 33.26 -21.76
C ALA A 194 -27.53 34.32 -20.86
N ASN A 195 -27.24 35.59 -21.13
CA ASN A 195 -27.82 36.72 -20.38
C ASN A 195 -29.09 37.28 -21.03
N ALA A 196 -29.38 36.88 -22.27
CA ALA A 196 -30.52 37.33 -23.06
C ALA A 196 -30.85 36.32 -24.15
N GLY A 197 -32.03 36.49 -24.78
CA GLY A 197 -32.48 35.67 -25.89
C GLY A 197 -31.80 36.01 -27.23
N GLY A 198 -31.49 35.00 -28.03
CA GLY A 198 -30.92 35.16 -29.38
C GLY A 198 -30.24 33.91 -29.91
N SER A 199 -29.65 34.00 -31.10
CA SER A 199 -28.86 32.94 -31.72
C SER A 199 -27.40 32.99 -31.27
N VAL A 200 -26.86 31.83 -30.88
CA VAL A 200 -25.47 31.68 -30.44
C VAL A 200 -24.52 31.73 -31.64
N VAL A 201 -23.46 32.53 -31.52
CA VAL A 201 -22.33 32.61 -32.46
C VAL A 201 -21.03 32.34 -31.70
N PHE A 202 -20.25 31.36 -32.15
CA PHE A 202 -19.04 30.89 -31.50
C PHE A 202 -17.89 31.84 -31.82
N SER A 203 -17.10 32.17 -30.80
CA SER A 203 -15.80 32.80 -31.01
C SER A 203 -14.80 31.71 -31.40
N SER A 204 -14.50 31.61 -32.69
CA SER A 204 -13.85 30.47 -33.36
C SER A 204 -12.60 29.88 -32.69
N ALA A 205 -11.78 30.66 -31.98
CA ALA A 205 -10.56 30.15 -31.35
C ALA A 205 -10.71 29.75 -29.87
N LYS A 206 -11.79 30.17 -29.19
CA LYS A 206 -11.96 30.00 -27.73
C LYS A 206 -13.21 29.20 -27.35
N SER A 207 -14.03 28.84 -28.34
CA SER A 207 -15.28 28.08 -28.17
C SER A 207 -15.07 26.62 -28.60
N ILE A 208 -13.95 26.03 -28.17
CA ILE A 208 -13.62 24.63 -28.44
C ILE A 208 -13.32 23.99 -27.08
N VAL A 209 -13.82 22.77 -26.88
CA VAL A 209 -13.51 21.98 -25.68
C VAL A 209 -11.99 21.79 -25.57
N GLY A 210 -11.43 22.05 -24.39
CA GLY A 210 -10.00 22.03 -24.12
C GLY A 210 -9.26 23.35 -24.38
N SER A 211 -9.91 24.37 -24.97
CA SER A 211 -9.29 25.68 -25.15
C SER A 211 -8.97 26.35 -23.81
N GLU A 212 -7.74 26.86 -23.68
CA GLU A 212 -7.34 27.70 -22.55
C GLU A 212 -7.99 29.08 -22.63
N ILE A 213 -8.48 29.57 -21.50
CA ILE A 213 -9.20 30.83 -21.39
C ILE A 213 -8.73 31.63 -20.19
N ASN A 214 -8.71 32.95 -20.35
CA ASN A 214 -8.45 33.91 -19.29
C ASN A 214 -9.75 34.60 -18.87
N VAL A 215 -9.73 35.25 -17.70
CA VAL A 215 -10.81 36.16 -17.29
C VAL A 215 -11.09 37.17 -18.41
N GLY A 216 -12.36 37.29 -18.80
CA GLY A 216 -12.81 38.19 -19.87
C GLY A 216 -12.62 37.66 -21.29
N SER A 217 -12.11 36.43 -21.48
CA SER A 217 -12.12 35.79 -22.79
C SER A 217 -13.55 35.64 -23.30
N ASN A 218 -13.86 36.23 -24.45
CA ASN A 218 -15.13 36.02 -25.13
C ASN A 218 -15.24 34.58 -25.64
N LEU A 219 -16.33 33.91 -25.28
CA LEU A 219 -16.66 32.56 -25.72
C LEU A 219 -17.76 32.66 -26.79
N PHE A 220 -18.91 33.21 -26.43
CA PHE A 220 -20.07 33.25 -27.32
C PHE A 220 -20.52 34.68 -27.56
N THR A 221 -21.14 34.92 -28.71
CA THR A 221 -21.91 36.13 -28.96
C THR A 221 -23.36 35.72 -29.16
N ILE A 222 -24.28 36.31 -28.40
CA ILE A 222 -25.72 36.14 -28.61
C ILE A 222 -26.17 37.24 -29.56
N SER A 223 -26.52 36.86 -30.78
CA SER A 223 -27.00 37.78 -31.82
C SER A 223 -28.53 37.76 -31.87
N GLY A 224 -29.17 38.91 -32.11
CA GLY A 224 -30.62 38.94 -32.32
C GLY A 224 -31.06 38.34 -33.66
N GLY A 225 -30.13 38.10 -34.59
CA GLY A 225 -30.42 37.47 -35.88
C GLY A 225 -31.54 38.20 -36.65
N ASN A 226 -32.37 37.44 -37.36
CA ASN A 226 -33.53 37.97 -38.10
C ASN A 226 -34.83 38.02 -37.25
N ILE A 227 -34.73 37.83 -35.93
CA ILE A 227 -35.90 37.70 -35.06
C ILE A 227 -36.25 39.09 -34.49
N SER A 228 -37.49 39.52 -34.74
CA SER A 228 -37.95 40.88 -34.46
C SER A 228 -38.35 41.14 -32.99
N THR A 229 -38.55 40.10 -32.19
CA THR A 229 -39.04 40.21 -30.80
C THR A 229 -38.34 39.23 -29.87
N GLY A 230 -38.21 39.58 -28.58
CA GLY A 230 -37.60 38.70 -27.58
C GLY A 230 -36.08 38.51 -27.69
N THR A 231 -35.41 39.31 -28.52
CA THR A 231 -33.96 39.25 -28.72
C THR A 231 -33.22 40.39 -28.06
N ILE A 232 -31.93 40.16 -27.78
CA ILE A 232 -31.04 41.20 -27.25
C ILE A 232 -31.00 42.47 -28.11
N ASP A 233 -31.11 42.35 -29.43
CA ASP A 233 -31.12 43.50 -30.35
C ASP A 233 -32.40 44.33 -30.18
N ALA A 234 -33.55 43.67 -30.02
CA ALA A 234 -34.82 44.34 -29.75
C ALA A 234 -34.78 45.04 -28.39
N THR A 235 -34.30 44.36 -27.35
CA THR A 235 -34.17 44.92 -26.00
C THR A 235 -33.21 46.10 -25.96
N TYR A 236 -32.08 46.05 -26.69
CA TYR A 236 -31.14 47.16 -26.79
C TYR A 236 -31.77 48.37 -27.47
N LYS A 237 -32.45 48.18 -28.60
CA LYS A 237 -33.12 49.27 -29.33
C LYS A 237 -34.19 49.95 -28.49
N GLU A 238 -34.99 49.17 -27.78
CA GLU A 238 -36.01 49.69 -26.85
C GLU A 238 -35.40 50.50 -25.71
N ALA A 239 -34.37 49.94 -25.04
CA ALA A 239 -33.67 50.62 -23.95
C ALA A 239 -33.01 51.92 -24.42
N LYS A 240 -32.41 51.92 -25.61
CA LYS A 240 -31.79 53.13 -26.21
C LYS A 240 -32.84 54.20 -26.52
N ALA A 241 -33.96 53.83 -27.15
CA ALA A 241 -35.03 54.77 -27.46
C ALA A 241 -35.63 55.40 -26.19
N ASN A 242 -35.82 54.60 -25.15
CA ASN A 242 -36.31 55.09 -23.84
C ASN A 242 -35.30 56.01 -23.16
N TYR A 243 -34.00 55.70 -23.21
CA TYR A 243 -32.94 56.56 -22.73
C TYR A 243 -32.90 57.89 -23.47
N ASP A 244 -32.90 57.88 -24.82
CA ASP A 244 -32.83 59.09 -25.64
C ASP A 244 -34.05 60.00 -25.41
N ARG A 245 -35.24 59.41 -25.23
CA ARG A 245 -36.46 60.14 -24.87
C ARG A 245 -36.36 60.77 -23.49
N ALA A 246 -36.04 59.98 -22.47
CA ALA A 246 -35.96 60.48 -21.09
C ALA A 246 -34.87 61.54 -20.92
N LYS A 247 -33.76 61.41 -21.67
CA LYS A 247 -32.69 62.41 -21.75
C LYS A 247 -33.21 63.74 -22.30
N SER A 248 -33.92 63.69 -23.43
CA SER A 248 -34.50 64.89 -24.03
C SER A 248 -35.53 65.55 -23.12
N ASP A 249 -36.31 64.75 -22.38
CA ASP A 249 -37.33 65.25 -21.46
C ASP A 249 -36.71 65.92 -20.22
N VAL A 250 -35.65 65.37 -19.63
CA VAL A 250 -34.96 66.01 -18.50
C VAL A 250 -34.19 67.26 -18.94
N GLU A 251 -33.58 67.25 -20.13
CA GLU A 251 -32.89 68.43 -20.70
C GLU A 251 -33.88 69.57 -20.92
N ARG A 252 -35.04 69.30 -21.52
CA ARG A 252 -36.12 70.28 -21.71
C ARG A 252 -36.67 70.79 -20.37
N ALA A 253 -36.94 69.90 -19.41
CA ALA A 253 -37.45 70.29 -18.09
C ALA A 253 -36.42 71.13 -17.31
N SER A 254 -35.12 70.87 -17.49
CA SER A 254 -34.03 71.65 -16.89
C SER A 254 -33.96 73.09 -17.41
N GLU A 255 -34.27 73.31 -18.69
CA GLU A 255 -34.37 74.66 -19.27
C GLU A 255 -35.63 75.37 -18.77
N LEU A 256 -36.79 74.72 -18.87
CA LEU A 256 -38.08 75.31 -18.51
C LEU A 256 -38.21 75.64 -17.02
N VAL A 257 -37.56 74.87 -16.12
CA VAL A 257 -37.61 75.15 -14.68
C VAL A 257 -36.79 76.39 -14.32
N LYS A 258 -35.72 76.70 -15.06
CA LYS A 258 -34.94 77.95 -14.88
C LYS A 258 -35.77 79.19 -15.22
N ASP A 259 -36.65 79.05 -16.22
CA ASP A 259 -37.57 80.09 -16.65
C ASP A 259 -38.90 80.08 -15.86
N ASN A 260 -39.01 79.26 -14.80
CA ASN A 260 -40.23 79.07 -13.98
C ASN A 260 -41.48 78.62 -14.76
N ILE A 261 -41.30 77.96 -15.91
CA ILE A 261 -42.38 77.48 -16.78
C ILE A 261 -42.92 76.12 -16.30
N VAL A 262 -42.06 75.27 -15.73
CA VAL A 262 -42.44 73.99 -15.10
C VAL A 262 -42.10 73.99 -13.62
N SER A 263 -42.80 73.17 -12.84
CA SER A 263 -42.55 73.04 -11.41
C SER A 263 -41.27 72.24 -11.11
N GLN A 264 -40.65 72.50 -9.95
CA GLN A 264 -39.52 71.71 -9.46
C GLN A 264 -39.84 70.20 -9.38
N LYS A 265 -41.10 69.86 -9.07
CA LYS A 265 -41.58 68.48 -9.02
C LYS A 265 -41.50 67.79 -10.38
N GLU A 266 -41.95 68.46 -11.44
CA GLU A 266 -41.93 67.91 -12.81
C GLU A 266 -40.49 67.69 -13.30
N TYR A 267 -39.58 68.63 -13.01
CA TYR A 267 -38.16 68.44 -13.30
C TYR A 267 -37.57 67.24 -12.55
N LEU A 268 -37.84 67.10 -11.26
CA LEU A 268 -37.35 65.96 -10.47
C LEU A 268 -37.91 64.62 -10.98
N GLN A 269 -39.18 64.58 -11.42
CA GLN A 269 -39.78 63.39 -12.03
C GLN A 269 -39.09 63.02 -13.35
N ALA A 270 -38.83 64.00 -14.22
CA ALA A 270 -38.09 63.77 -15.46
C ALA A 270 -36.67 63.28 -15.20
N LYS A 271 -36.00 63.85 -14.18
CA LYS A 271 -34.67 63.42 -13.75
C LYS A 271 -34.64 61.96 -13.27
N VAL A 272 -35.56 61.55 -12.41
CA VAL A 272 -35.66 60.16 -11.95
C VAL A 272 -35.95 59.21 -13.12
N ALA A 273 -36.83 59.61 -14.05
CA ALA A 273 -37.12 58.81 -15.24
C ALA A 273 -35.88 58.63 -16.13
N PHE A 274 -35.08 59.69 -16.30
CA PHE A 274 -33.79 59.62 -17.00
C PHE A 274 -32.79 58.71 -16.30
N GLU A 275 -32.60 58.84 -14.98
CA GLU A 275 -31.68 58.00 -14.20
C GLU A 275 -32.05 56.51 -14.29
N ASN A 276 -33.35 56.19 -14.25
CA ASN A 276 -33.85 54.83 -14.44
C ASN A 276 -33.58 54.32 -15.86
N ALA A 277 -33.90 55.10 -16.89
CA ALA A 277 -33.67 54.73 -18.29
C ALA A 277 -32.17 54.57 -18.60
N GLN A 278 -31.32 55.43 -18.03
CA GLN A 278 -29.87 55.37 -18.15
C GLN A 278 -29.32 54.09 -17.52
N THR A 279 -29.79 53.72 -16.34
CA THR A 279 -29.37 52.49 -15.65
C THR A 279 -29.70 51.26 -16.50
N THR A 280 -30.93 51.18 -17.02
CA THR A 280 -31.37 50.08 -17.89
C THR A 280 -30.56 50.01 -19.19
N PHE A 281 -30.36 51.15 -19.86
CA PHE A 281 -29.56 51.20 -21.09
C PHE A 281 -28.11 50.79 -20.85
N ASN A 282 -27.46 51.31 -19.81
CA ASN A 282 -26.07 50.99 -19.48
C ASN A 282 -25.88 49.51 -19.15
N ALA A 283 -26.85 48.88 -18.46
CA ALA A 283 -26.81 47.46 -18.14
C ALA A 283 -26.76 46.58 -19.39
N ILE A 284 -27.48 46.95 -20.45
CA ILE A 284 -27.51 46.23 -21.72
C ILE A 284 -26.31 46.61 -22.60
N ALA A 285 -26.00 47.91 -22.68
CA ALA A 285 -24.97 48.45 -23.57
C ALA A 285 -23.55 47.97 -23.24
N LYS A 286 -23.24 47.69 -21.95
CA LYS A 286 -21.89 47.34 -21.50
C LYS A 286 -21.27 46.15 -22.24
N ASN A 287 -22.07 45.14 -22.58
CA ASN A 287 -21.60 43.92 -23.25
C ASN A 287 -22.21 43.75 -24.65
N TYR A 288 -22.88 44.78 -25.17
CA TYR A 288 -23.55 44.75 -26.47
C TYR A 288 -22.71 45.43 -27.55
N SER A 289 -22.72 44.88 -28.75
CA SER A 289 -22.10 45.43 -29.95
C SER A 289 -23.02 45.26 -31.15
N ALA A 290 -22.64 45.81 -32.31
CA ALA A 290 -23.36 45.57 -33.57
C ALA A 290 -23.47 44.08 -33.96
N LYS A 291 -22.69 43.19 -33.33
CA LYS A 291 -22.73 41.74 -33.53
C LYS A 291 -23.61 41.00 -32.51
N GLY A 292 -24.19 41.70 -31.54
CA GLY A 292 -24.93 41.12 -30.42
C GLY A 292 -24.19 41.28 -29.08
N GLN A 293 -24.63 40.52 -28.07
CA GLN A 293 -24.07 40.54 -26.71
C GLN A 293 -22.98 39.50 -26.52
N SER A 294 -21.81 39.96 -26.09
CA SER A 294 -20.63 39.15 -25.79
C SER A 294 -20.79 38.42 -24.45
N ILE A 295 -20.51 37.12 -24.45
CA ILE A 295 -20.54 36.24 -23.27
C ILE A 295 -19.12 35.75 -23.02
N SER A 296 -18.52 36.27 -21.95
CA SER A 296 -17.13 36.03 -21.58
C SER A 296 -17.00 35.20 -20.31
N SER A 297 -15.86 34.52 -20.16
CA SER A 297 -15.57 33.76 -18.95
C SER A 297 -15.26 34.68 -17.75
N PRO A 298 -15.85 34.44 -16.56
CA PRO A 298 -15.51 35.18 -15.33
C PRO A 298 -14.24 34.66 -14.65
N ILE A 299 -13.71 33.50 -15.08
CA ILE A 299 -12.54 32.84 -14.50
C ILE A 299 -11.53 32.45 -15.59
N SER A 300 -10.25 32.29 -15.20
CA SER A 300 -9.26 31.63 -16.05
C SER A 300 -9.31 30.11 -15.87
N GLY A 301 -8.94 29.35 -16.91
CA GLY A 301 -8.98 27.89 -16.91
C GLY A 301 -9.07 27.34 -18.34
N PHE A 302 -9.87 26.30 -18.54
CA PHE A 302 -10.20 25.78 -19.87
C PHE A 302 -11.70 25.51 -20.04
N VAL A 303 -12.14 25.47 -21.29
CA VAL A 303 -13.51 25.05 -21.64
C VAL A 303 -13.62 23.54 -21.44
N LYS A 304 -14.35 23.11 -20.41
CA LYS A 304 -14.60 21.69 -20.12
C LYS A 304 -15.65 21.11 -21.06
N ASP A 305 -16.73 21.85 -21.28
CA ASP A 305 -17.85 21.38 -22.09
C ASP A 305 -18.57 22.55 -22.78
N ILE A 306 -19.18 22.29 -23.93
CA ILE A 306 -20.02 23.23 -24.68
C ILE A 306 -21.38 22.59 -24.85
N LEU A 307 -22.40 23.24 -24.29
CA LEU A 307 -23.75 22.69 -24.12
C LEU A 307 -24.73 23.17 -25.21
N VAL A 308 -24.24 23.95 -26.17
CA VAL A 308 -25.03 24.54 -27.27
C VAL A 308 -24.33 24.36 -28.61
N SER A 309 -25.07 24.56 -29.70
CA SER A 309 -24.55 24.51 -31.08
C SER A 309 -24.48 25.89 -31.73
N GLU A 310 -23.61 26.06 -32.72
CA GLU A 310 -23.55 27.27 -33.55
C GLU A 310 -24.92 27.53 -34.20
N GLY A 311 -25.42 28.76 -34.07
CA GLY A 311 -26.72 29.19 -34.60
C GLY A 311 -27.93 28.78 -33.75
N GLN A 312 -27.76 27.99 -32.69
CA GLN A 312 -28.84 27.60 -31.79
C GLN A 312 -29.47 28.83 -31.11
N PHE A 313 -30.80 28.87 -31.05
CA PHE A 313 -31.51 29.88 -30.27
C PHE A 313 -31.52 29.52 -28.78
N VAL A 314 -31.21 30.49 -27.93
CA VAL A 314 -31.17 30.34 -26.46
C VAL A 314 -31.97 31.46 -25.80
N GLU A 315 -32.40 31.22 -24.57
CA GLU A 315 -33.06 32.21 -23.71
C GLU A 315 -32.13 32.65 -22.57
N ALA A 316 -32.51 33.72 -21.85
CA ALA A 316 -31.78 34.12 -20.66
C ALA A 316 -31.77 32.99 -19.62
N GLY A 317 -30.59 32.66 -19.10
CA GLY A 317 -30.36 31.56 -18.17
C GLY A 317 -30.03 30.22 -18.82
N THR A 318 -30.13 30.08 -20.14
CA THR A 318 -29.72 28.83 -20.82
C THR A 318 -28.22 28.58 -20.63
N PRO A 319 -27.80 27.40 -20.15
CA PRO A 319 -26.39 27.01 -20.07
C PRO A 319 -25.74 26.93 -21.46
N LEU A 320 -24.56 27.55 -21.61
CA LEU A 320 -23.80 27.60 -22.86
C LEU A 320 -22.53 26.74 -22.80
N ALA A 321 -21.78 26.83 -21.71
CA ALA A 321 -20.53 26.09 -21.52
C ALA A 321 -20.20 25.90 -20.04
N ILE A 322 -19.25 25.01 -19.77
CA ILE A 322 -18.64 24.83 -18.45
C ILE A 322 -17.17 25.17 -18.56
N VAL A 323 -16.68 26.05 -17.70
CA VAL A 323 -15.27 26.41 -17.57
C VAL A 323 -14.72 25.81 -16.29
N SER A 324 -13.57 25.14 -16.38
CA SER A 324 -12.87 24.55 -15.23
C SER A 324 -11.53 25.23 -14.99
N LYS A 325 -11.21 25.56 -13.74
CA LYS A 325 -9.87 25.99 -13.32
C LYS A 325 -8.90 24.81 -13.23
N ASN A 326 -9.42 23.61 -12.96
CA ASN A 326 -8.69 22.36 -12.75
C ASN A 326 -7.52 22.47 -11.76
N LYS A 327 -7.72 23.23 -10.68
CA LYS A 327 -6.71 23.43 -9.63
C LYS A 327 -6.88 22.45 -8.49
N ASN A 328 -8.11 22.09 -8.16
CA ASN A 328 -8.43 21.17 -7.07
C ASN A 328 -9.30 20.03 -7.59
N LEU A 329 -8.94 18.81 -7.24
CA LEU A 329 -9.70 17.61 -7.56
C LEU A 329 -10.18 16.93 -6.27
N LEU A 330 -11.24 16.17 -6.40
CA LEU A 330 -11.71 15.24 -5.38
C LEU A 330 -11.36 13.82 -5.80
N LEU A 331 -10.45 13.18 -5.08
CA LEU A 331 -10.26 11.74 -5.16
C LEU A 331 -11.35 11.07 -4.34
N GLN A 332 -12.32 10.46 -5.02
CA GLN A 332 -13.38 9.69 -4.39
C GLN A 332 -13.07 8.19 -4.52
N ALA A 333 -12.67 7.57 -3.42
CA ALA A 333 -12.43 6.13 -3.32
C ALA A 333 -13.68 5.39 -2.84
N HIS A 334 -13.92 4.18 -3.33
CA HIS A 334 -15.10 3.38 -3.00
C HIS A 334 -14.75 2.24 -2.04
N LEU A 335 -14.88 2.44 -0.73
CA LEU A 335 -14.52 1.43 0.26
C LEU A 335 -15.60 0.35 0.38
N SER A 336 -15.25 -0.94 0.25
CA SER A 336 -16.20 -2.03 0.50
C SER A 336 -16.70 -2.03 1.96
N GLN A 337 -17.99 -2.29 2.18
CA GLN A 337 -18.60 -2.32 3.51
C GLN A 337 -17.90 -3.28 4.50
N ARG A 338 -17.23 -4.34 4.02
CA ARG A 338 -16.45 -5.25 4.88
C ARG A 338 -15.34 -4.54 5.67
N TYR A 339 -14.89 -3.38 5.19
CA TYR A 339 -13.88 -2.55 5.82
C TYR A 339 -14.46 -1.36 6.59
N PHE A 340 -15.77 -1.32 6.84
CA PHE A 340 -16.43 -0.22 7.54
C PHE A 340 -15.76 0.11 8.88
N ASN A 341 -15.40 -0.91 9.67
CA ASN A 341 -14.74 -0.72 10.96
C ASN A 341 -13.34 -0.11 10.85
N LYS A 342 -12.71 -0.16 9.68
CA LYS A 342 -11.39 0.42 9.41
C LYS A 342 -11.47 1.85 8.88
N LEU A 343 -12.65 2.32 8.47
CA LEU A 343 -12.82 3.64 7.86
C LEU A 343 -12.26 4.79 8.72
N PRO A 344 -12.47 4.84 10.05
CA PRO A 344 -11.92 5.91 10.90
C PRO A 344 -10.38 5.90 10.97
N THR A 345 -9.75 4.79 10.64
CA THR A 345 -8.28 4.65 10.69
C THR A 345 -7.61 5.20 9.44
N ILE A 346 -8.33 5.41 8.34
CA ILE A 346 -7.78 5.86 7.06
C ILE A 346 -7.35 7.33 7.18
N GLN A 347 -6.10 7.62 6.83
CA GLN A 347 -5.51 8.97 6.92
C GLN A 347 -5.11 9.52 5.55
N SER A 348 -4.58 8.68 4.67
CA SER A 348 -4.09 9.07 3.37
C SER A 348 -4.38 8.01 2.32
N ALA A 349 -4.12 8.35 1.05
CA ALA A 349 -4.24 7.41 -0.05
C ALA A 349 -3.11 7.60 -1.04
N SER A 350 -2.68 6.50 -1.64
CA SER A 350 -1.93 6.52 -2.90
C SER A 350 -2.85 6.08 -4.03
N PHE A 351 -2.67 6.61 -5.23
CA PHE A 351 -3.50 6.24 -6.36
C PHE A 351 -2.73 6.28 -7.67
N LYS A 352 -3.22 5.53 -8.64
CA LYS A 352 -2.65 5.37 -9.98
C LYS A 352 -3.76 5.55 -11.02
N MET A 353 -3.48 6.34 -12.05
CA MET A 353 -4.38 6.48 -13.20
C MET A 353 -4.25 5.28 -14.13
N ALA A 354 -5.36 4.87 -14.75
CA ALA A 354 -5.33 3.79 -15.73
C ALA A 354 -4.36 4.12 -16.88
N GLY A 355 -3.42 3.20 -17.15
CA GLY A 355 -2.44 3.35 -18.24
C GLY A 355 -1.22 4.22 -17.92
N ILE A 356 -1.06 4.71 -16.68
CA ILE A 356 0.09 5.51 -16.25
C ILE A 356 0.73 4.84 -15.03
N ASP A 357 2.01 4.47 -15.08
CA ASP A 357 2.71 3.80 -13.97
C ASP A 357 3.09 4.70 -12.79
N GLU A 358 2.96 6.01 -12.96
CA GLU A 358 3.16 7.00 -11.90
C GLU A 358 2.15 6.82 -10.76
N VAL A 359 2.66 6.80 -9.53
CA VAL A 359 1.86 6.72 -8.31
C VAL A 359 1.82 8.09 -7.66
N PHE A 360 0.62 8.62 -7.50
CA PHE A 360 0.36 9.86 -6.80
C PHE A 360 -0.01 9.56 -5.35
N SER A 361 0.39 10.42 -4.41
CA SER A 361 -0.08 10.32 -3.01
C SER A 361 -0.85 11.57 -2.63
N THR A 362 -1.92 11.38 -1.85
CA THR A 362 -2.67 12.51 -1.32
C THR A 362 -1.76 13.41 -0.48
N GLU A 363 -0.84 12.86 0.28
CA GLU A 363 0.12 13.63 1.10
C GLU A 363 0.99 14.57 0.24
N ALA A 364 1.54 14.08 -0.87
CA ALA A 364 2.35 14.90 -1.79
C ALA A 364 1.51 15.98 -2.49
N LEU A 365 0.22 15.71 -2.70
CA LEU A 365 -0.73 16.65 -3.30
C LEU A 365 -1.41 17.57 -2.26
N SER A 366 -0.86 17.68 -1.05
CA SER A 366 -1.44 18.46 0.07
C SER A 366 -2.90 18.08 0.37
N GLY A 367 -3.21 16.81 0.18
CA GLY A 367 -4.54 16.26 0.21
C GLY A 367 -5.06 16.10 1.62
N LYS A 368 -6.37 16.36 1.79
CA LYS A 368 -7.08 16.24 3.05
C LYS A 368 -8.36 15.45 2.86
N ILE A 369 -8.72 14.64 3.84
CA ILE A 369 -10.03 13.99 3.86
C ILE A 369 -11.09 15.07 4.09
N ILE A 370 -12.04 15.16 3.18
CA ILE A 370 -13.15 16.12 3.27
C ILE A 370 -14.46 15.46 3.70
N SER A 371 -14.62 14.16 3.46
CA SER A 371 -15.83 13.45 3.79
C SER A 371 -15.62 11.94 3.88
N PHE A 372 -16.34 11.34 4.82
CA PHE A 372 -16.64 9.92 4.84
C PHE A 372 -18.15 9.74 4.60
N GLY A 373 -18.53 8.95 3.60
CA GLY A 373 -19.92 8.61 3.36
C GLY A 373 -20.56 7.95 4.59
N LYS A 374 -21.73 8.42 5.01
CA LYS A 374 -22.48 7.85 6.15
C LYS A 374 -23.57 6.86 5.74
N SER A 375 -23.68 6.56 4.45
CA SER A 375 -24.67 5.64 3.91
C SER A 375 -24.10 4.87 2.72
N ALA A 376 -24.16 3.54 2.78
CA ALA A 376 -24.15 2.72 1.57
C ALA A 376 -25.56 2.77 0.97
N SER A 377 -25.68 2.98 -0.34
CA SER A 377 -26.98 2.92 -1.02
C SER A 377 -27.37 1.46 -1.26
N ALA A 378 -28.66 1.15 -1.30
CA ALA A 378 -29.15 -0.20 -1.66
C ALA A 378 -28.60 -0.71 -3.02
N ASN A 379 -28.15 0.21 -3.88
CA ASN A 379 -27.59 -0.09 -5.20
C ASN A 379 -26.05 -0.10 -5.24
N SER A 380 -25.35 0.19 -4.14
CA SER A 380 -23.88 0.21 -4.10
C SER A 380 -23.35 -0.18 -2.72
N PRO A 381 -22.73 -1.37 -2.56
CA PRO A 381 -22.17 -1.85 -1.29
C PRO A 381 -20.85 -1.14 -0.91
N PHE A 382 -20.62 0.05 -1.45
CA PHE A 382 -19.42 0.85 -1.26
C PHE A 382 -19.72 2.15 -0.52
N ILE A 383 -18.80 2.51 0.36
CA ILE A 383 -18.82 3.73 1.16
C ILE A 383 -17.79 4.69 0.54
N PRO A 384 -18.21 5.87 0.04
CA PRO A 384 -17.29 6.81 -0.55
C PRO A 384 -16.41 7.45 0.52
N ILE A 385 -15.11 7.55 0.24
CA ILE A 385 -14.15 8.35 1.00
C ILE A 385 -13.60 9.38 0.04
N THR A 386 -13.68 10.65 0.41
CA THR A 386 -13.31 11.75 -0.49
C THR A 386 -12.15 12.55 0.08
N PHE A 387 -11.10 12.66 -0.72
CA PHE A 387 -9.94 13.52 -0.46
C PHE A 387 -9.99 14.70 -1.42
N GLU A 388 -9.87 15.92 -0.92
CA GLU A 388 -9.54 17.06 -1.77
C GLU A 388 -8.02 17.07 -1.96
N ILE A 389 -7.56 17.15 -3.21
CA ILE A 389 -6.15 17.15 -3.59
C ILE A 389 -5.86 18.33 -4.51
N ASN A 390 -4.65 18.89 -4.41
CA ASN A 390 -4.18 19.89 -5.36
C ASN A 390 -3.81 19.19 -6.67
N ASN A 391 -4.27 19.76 -7.78
CA ASN A 391 -3.89 19.29 -9.10
C ASN A 391 -2.62 20.01 -9.56
N ILE A 392 -1.47 19.45 -9.18
CA ILE A 392 -0.13 19.95 -9.60
C ILE A 392 0.40 19.22 -10.84
N GLY A 393 -0.36 18.28 -11.40
CA GLY A 393 0.03 17.44 -12.52
C GLY A 393 -1.06 17.37 -13.59
N ASN A 394 -0.85 16.57 -14.64
CA ASN A 394 -1.84 16.35 -15.70
C ASN A 394 -3.00 15.44 -15.25
N LEU A 395 -3.47 15.55 -14.00
CA LEU A 395 -4.62 14.78 -13.53
C LEU A 395 -5.89 15.34 -14.18
N VAL A 396 -6.72 14.44 -14.68
CA VAL A 396 -7.94 14.80 -15.41
C VAL A 396 -9.16 14.39 -14.58
N SER A 397 -10.06 15.34 -14.37
CA SER A 397 -11.37 15.05 -13.76
C SER A 397 -12.14 14.05 -14.62
N GLY A 398 -12.81 13.09 -14.00
CA GLY A 398 -13.54 12.01 -14.64
C GLY A 398 -12.72 10.74 -14.84
N SER A 399 -11.40 10.77 -14.61
CA SER A 399 -10.57 9.56 -14.68
C SER A 399 -10.90 8.58 -13.56
N VAL A 400 -10.98 7.30 -13.93
CA VAL A 400 -11.01 6.17 -12.99
C VAL A 400 -9.59 5.88 -12.52
N VAL A 401 -9.44 5.64 -11.22
CA VAL A 401 -8.13 5.42 -10.59
C VAL A 401 -8.17 4.19 -9.69
N GLU A 402 -7.04 3.51 -9.62
CA GLU A 402 -6.79 2.51 -8.58
C GLU A 402 -6.30 3.22 -7.33
N VAL A 403 -6.86 2.90 -6.16
CA VAL A 403 -6.59 3.60 -4.91
C VAL A 403 -6.14 2.61 -3.83
N TYR A 404 -5.09 2.99 -3.12
CA TYR A 404 -4.51 2.29 -1.98
C TYR A 404 -4.72 3.17 -0.75
N LEU A 405 -5.78 2.88 0.01
CA LEU A 405 -6.13 3.62 1.22
C LEU A 405 -5.20 3.19 2.35
N LYS A 406 -4.49 4.14 2.94
CA LYS A 406 -3.51 3.92 4.01
C LYS A 406 -4.11 4.27 5.36
N SER A 407 -4.10 3.30 6.26
CA SER A 407 -4.51 3.50 7.66
C SER A 407 -3.45 4.22 8.49
N SER A 408 -3.82 4.61 9.70
CA SER A 408 -2.97 5.18 10.73
C SER A 408 -1.81 4.22 11.06
N PRO A 409 -0.61 4.72 11.35
CA PRO A 409 0.52 3.87 11.71
C PRO A 409 0.25 3.03 12.97
N ILE A 410 0.56 1.74 12.89
CA ILE A 410 0.54 0.78 13.99
C ILE A 410 1.99 0.62 14.47
N PRO A 411 2.37 1.20 15.62
CA PRO A 411 3.72 1.09 16.12
C PRO A 411 4.00 -0.32 16.63
N ASN A 412 5.26 -0.78 16.49
CA ASN A 412 5.76 -2.04 17.04
C ASN A 412 4.93 -3.28 16.64
N ALA A 413 4.37 -3.28 15.43
CA ALA A 413 3.65 -4.42 14.89
C ALA A 413 4.63 -5.55 14.54
N LEU A 414 4.36 -6.78 15.02
CA LEU A 414 5.03 -7.98 14.54
C LEU A 414 4.57 -8.26 13.11
N VAL A 415 5.51 -8.40 12.18
CA VAL A 415 5.20 -8.54 10.77
C VAL A 415 5.92 -9.73 10.15
N ILE A 416 5.20 -10.44 9.29
CA ILE A 416 5.72 -11.52 8.47
C ILE A 416 5.41 -11.26 6.98
N PRO A 417 6.22 -11.78 6.04
CA PRO A 417 5.88 -11.73 4.62
C PRO A 417 4.59 -12.50 4.32
N THR A 418 3.74 -11.97 3.45
CA THR A 418 2.50 -12.65 3.02
C THR A 418 2.77 -14.06 2.47
N SER A 419 3.94 -14.28 1.85
CA SER A 419 4.32 -15.60 1.31
C SER A 419 4.55 -16.68 2.36
N SER A 420 4.69 -16.31 3.64
CA SER A 420 4.79 -17.27 4.74
C SER A 420 3.44 -17.74 5.28
N LEU A 421 2.36 -17.04 4.95
CA LEU A 421 1.02 -17.35 5.41
C LEU A 421 0.45 -18.54 4.62
N MET A 422 -0.10 -19.51 5.35
CA MET A 422 -0.92 -20.55 4.76
C MET A 422 -2.33 -20.53 5.39
N GLU A 423 -3.32 -20.91 4.59
CA GLU A 423 -4.73 -20.98 5.00
C GLU A 423 -5.24 -22.42 4.87
N GLU A 424 -5.95 -22.90 5.88
CA GLU A 424 -6.57 -24.23 5.89
C GLU A 424 -7.89 -24.13 6.65
N GLN A 425 -9.00 -24.40 5.95
CA GLN A 425 -10.36 -24.38 6.52
C GLN A 425 -10.72 -23.05 7.22
N GLY A 426 -10.17 -21.92 6.74
CA GLY A 426 -10.41 -20.59 7.30
C GLY A 426 -9.50 -20.21 8.47
N ASN A 427 -8.60 -21.10 8.91
CA ASN A 427 -7.56 -20.80 9.89
C ASN A 427 -6.24 -20.49 9.21
N PHE A 428 -5.45 -19.60 9.81
CA PHE A 428 -4.17 -19.17 9.30
C PHE A 428 -3.02 -19.78 10.10
N TYR A 429 -1.99 -20.26 9.41
CA TYR A 429 -0.81 -20.86 10.02
C TYR A 429 0.46 -20.46 9.30
N VAL A 430 1.58 -20.64 10.00
CA VAL A 430 2.95 -20.50 9.47
C VAL A 430 3.76 -21.72 9.90
N TYR A 431 4.85 -21.98 9.18
CA TYR A 431 5.89 -22.89 9.66
C TYR A 431 7.00 -22.08 10.27
N VAL A 432 7.26 -22.30 11.56
CA VAL A 432 8.37 -21.68 12.30
C VAL A 432 9.52 -22.67 12.29
N GLN A 433 10.71 -22.22 11.92
CA GLN A 433 11.91 -23.04 12.05
C GLN A 433 12.41 -22.96 13.50
N THR A 434 12.33 -24.08 14.23
CA THR A 434 12.77 -24.19 15.63
C THR A 434 14.24 -24.56 15.73
N SER A 435 14.74 -25.36 14.77
CA SER A 435 16.14 -25.74 14.63
C SER A 435 16.49 -25.92 13.15
N GLY A 436 17.74 -26.21 12.81
CA GLY A 436 18.25 -26.26 11.43
C GLY A 436 17.36 -27.07 10.49
N GLU A 437 16.84 -28.19 10.99
CA GLU A 437 15.98 -29.11 10.25
C GLU A 437 14.64 -29.36 10.93
N SER A 438 14.37 -28.75 12.09
CA SER A 438 13.09 -28.86 12.80
C SER A 438 12.19 -27.66 12.52
N PHE A 439 10.92 -27.96 12.22
CA PHE A 439 9.89 -26.98 11.96
C PHE A 439 8.64 -27.26 12.79
N GLU A 440 7.93 -26.22 13.20
CA GLU A 440 6.68 -26.30 13.92
C GLU A 440 5.57 -25.65 13.10
N LYS A 441 4.45 -26.36 12.89
CA LYS A 441 3.25 -25.76 12.32
C LYS A 441 2.54 -24.99 13.43
N ARG A 442 2.45 -23.67 13.29
CA ARG A 442 1.81 -22.83 14.31
C ARG A 442 0.66 -22.02 13.75
N GLU A 443 -0.50 -22.13 14.40
CA GLU A 443 -1.65 -21.27 14.10
C GLU A 443 -1.36 -19.84 14.56
N ILE A 444 -1.74 -18.87 13.73
CA ILE A 444 -1.54 -17.45 14.02
C ILE A 444 -2.83 -16.65 13.87
N LYS A 445 -2.93 -15.56 14.63
CA LYS A 445 -3.97 -14.54 14.42
C LYS A 445 -3.39 -13.38 13.64
N ILE A 446 -3.98 -13.08 12.49
CA ILE A 446 -3.54 -11.99 11.62
C ILE A 446 -4.31 -10.68 11.90
N GLY A 447 -3.69 -9.55 11.55
CA GLY A 447 -4.23 -8.20 11.72
C GLY A 447 -4.27 -7.42 10.40
N ALA A 448 -3.60 -6.27 10.38
CA ALA A 448 -3.43 -5.45 9.19
C ALA A 448 -2.60 -6.16 8.09
N SER A 449 -2.76 -5.74 6.84
CA SER A 449 -1.92 -6.14 5.71
C SER A 449 -1.64 -4.95 4.79
N ASP A 450 -0.42 -4.88 4.26
CA ASP A 450 -0.03 -3.90 3.23
C ASP A 450 0.00 -4.53 1.82
N GLY A 451 -0.41 -5.80 1.71
CA GLY A 451 -0.36 -6.63 0.50
C GLY A 451 0.94 -7.44 0.34
N GLN A 452 2.06 -6.96 0.88
CA GLN A 452 3.36 -7.66 0.83
C GLN A 452 3.68 -8.40 2.13
N ASN A 453 3.23 -7.82 3.23
CA ASN A 453 3.40 -8.29 4.58
C ASN A 453 2.07 -8.26 5.34
N ILE A 454 2.05 -9.00 6.44
CA ILE A 454 0.90 -9.16 7.31
C ILE A 454 1.34 -8.97 8.75
N GLN A 455 0.56 -8.19 9.48
CA GLN A 455 0.69 -8.05 10.93
C GLN A 455 0.23 -9.34 11.60
N VAL A 456 1.03 -9.85 12.53
CA VAL A 456 0.66 -10.97 13.40
C VAL A 456 0.30 -10.43 14.78
N LEU A 457 -0.90 -10.79 15.25
CA LEU A 457 -1.43 -10.42 16.57
C LEU A 457 -1.04 -11.44 17.64
N SER A 458 -0.93 -12.73 17.29
CA SER A 458 -0.48 -13.79 18.18
C SER A 458 -0.02 -15.03 17.41
N GLY A 459 0.84 -15.84 18.04
CA GLY A 459 1.30 -17.13 17.53
C GLY A 459 2.81 -17.14 17.27
N VAL A 460 3.42 -16.04 16.85
CA VAL A 460 4.89 -15.94 16.71
C VAL A 460 5.46 -14.81 17.55
N SER A 461 6.75 -14.93 17.85
CA SER A 461 7.56 -13.98 18.61
C SER A 461 8.60 -13.30 17.72
N GLU A 462 9.08 -12.15 18.16
CA GLU A 462 10.17 -11.45 17.49
C GLU A 462 11.44 -12.30 17.45
N GLY A 463 12.13 -12.32 16.31
CA GLY A 463 13.35 -13.09 16.11
C GLY A 463 13.14 -14.54 15.66
N GLU A 464 11.96 -15.12 15.88
CA GLU A 464 11.61 -16.42 15.27
C GLU A 464 11.67 -16.32 13.74
N ARG A 465 11.91 -17.43 13.06
CA ARG A 465 12.02 -17.45 11.60
C ARG A 465 10.88 -18.24 10.99
N VAL A 466 10.09 -17.58 10.14
CA VAL A 466 8.98 -18.19 9.43
C VAL A 466 9.39 -18.54 8.01
N VAL A 467 8.94 -19.70 7.53
CA VAL A 467 9.21 -20.18 6.17
C VAL A 467 8.45 -19.31 5.18
N THR A 468 9.16 -18.70 4.22
CA THR A 468 8.61 -17.81 3.18
C THR A 468 8.52 -18.47 1.81
N LYS A 469 9.29 -19.55 1.58
CA LYS A 469 9.21 -20.45 0.42
C LYS A 469 9.46 -21.88 0.87
N GLY A 470 8.78 -22.86 0.27
CA GLY A 470 8.95 -24.27 0.64
C GLY A 470 7.99 -24.78 1.73
N ALA A 471 7.06 -23.95 2.21
CA ALA A 471 6.11 -24.32 3.27
C ALA A 471 5.23 -25.53 2.92
N TYR A 472 4.88 -25.70 1.64
CA TYR A 472 4.10 -26.86 1.18
C TYR A 472 4.92 -28.16 1.24
N GLN A 473 6.21 -28.10 0.96
CA GLN A 473 7.12 -29.25 1.02
C GLN A 473 7.30 -29.73 2.45
N ILE A 474 7.41 -28.80 3.42
CA ILE A 474 7.39 -29.11 4.85
C ILE A 474 6.05 -29.71 5.28
N LYS A 475 4.94 -29.17 4.78
CA LYS A 475 3.62 -29.79 5.00
C LYS A 475 3.61 -31.24 4.54
N LEU A 476 4.13 -31.54 3.35
CA LEU A 476 4.17 -32.90 2.82
C LEU A 476 5.08 -33.83 3.63
N SER A 477 6.24 -33.36 4.11
CA SER A 477 7.15 -34.19 4.92
C SER A 477 6.50 -34.62 6.24
N SER A 478 5.70 -33.74 6.86
CA SER A 478 4.92 -34.08 8.05
C SER A 478 3.84 -35.14 7.80
N ALA A 479 3.30 -35.21 6.58
CA ALA A 479 2.24 -36.13 6.21
C ALA A 479 2.75 -37.51 5.77
N SER A 480 4.01 -37.61 5.30
CA SER A 480 4.59 -38.87 4.85
C SER A 480 4.93 -39.85 5.97
N GLY A 481 5.02 -39.42 7.23
CA GLY A 481 5.19 -40.30 8.40
C GLY A 481 6.52 -41.09 8.46
N GLU A 482 7.37 -41.01 7.45
CA GLU A 482 8.72 -41.58 7.47
C GLU A 482 9.64 -40.62 8.22
N LEU A 483 9.94 -40.94 9.48
CA LEU A 483 11.16 -40.45 10.12
C LEU A 483 12.33 -40.86 9.23
N PRO A 484 13.17 -39.93 8.72
CA PRO A 484 14.34 -40.31 7.95
C PRO A 484 15.18 -41.25 8.80
N ALA A 485 15.47 -42.45 8.29
CA ALA A 485 16.42 -43.35 8.94
C ALA A 485 17.73 -42.59 9.15
N HIS A 486 18.21 -42.54 10.39
CA HIS A 486 19.50 -41.94 10.74
C HIS A 486 20.60 -42.55 9.86
N GLY A 487 20.91 -41.86 8.77
CA GLY A 487 21.90 -42.24 7.77
C GLY A 487 23.16 -41.43 7.94
N HIS A 488 23.69 -41.36 9.16
CA HIS A 488 25.04 -40.86 9.39
C HIS A 488 25.91 -42.07 9.71
N GLU A 489 26.69 -42.54 8.73
CA GLU A 489 27.87 -43.33 9.05
C GLU A 489 28.79 -42.46 9.92
N HIS A 490 29.03 -42.92 11.14
CA HIS A 490 29.91 -42.29 12.14
C HIS A 490 31.37 -42.67 11.97
#